data_AF-A0A1W1DCL6-F1
#
_entry.id   AF-A0A1W1DCL6-F1
#
_cell.length_a   1.000
_cell.length_b   1.000
_cell.length_c   1.000
_cell.angle_alpha   90.00
_cell.angle_beta   90.00
_cell.angle_gamma   90.00
#
_symmetry.space_group_name_H-M   'P 1'
#
loop_
_entity.id
_entity.type
_entity.pdbx_description
1 polymer ?
#
loop_
_entity_poly.entity_id
_entity_poly.type
_entity_poly.pdbx_seq_one_letter_code
_entity_poly.pdbx_strand_id
1 'polypeptide(L)'
;MALTCQRCLDEVSIHLQPNFQLAFLKNEQQGEELDSSFEMILNADEEFSTIEFITDEVLISIPMIPMHDHECLSYKDTQPMNEQKRENPFAVLEQLKNSTKESKE
;
A
#
# COMPACT_ATOMS: atom_id res chain seq x y z
N MET A 1 -12.36 8.00 -7.13
CA MET A 1 -12.87 7.73 -5.77
C MET A 1 -12.01 8.50 -4.79
N ALA A 2 -12.60 9.19 -3.81
CA ALA A 2 -11.87 9.95 -2.80
C ALA A 2 -11.52 9.06 -1.60
N LEU A 3 -10.25 9.00 -1.24
CA LEU A 3 -9.71 8.26 -0.10
C LEU A 3 -8.83 9.19 0.74
N THR A 4 -8.48 8.82 1.97
CA THR A 4 -7.54 9.58 2.79
C THR A 4 -6.10 9.20 2.45
N CYS A 5 -5.27 10.19 2.10
CA CYS A 5 -3.85 9.98 1.86
C CYS A 5 -3.13 9.60 3.16
N GLN A 6 -2.39 8.49 3.17
CA GLN A 6 -1.65 8.03 4.35
C GLN A 6 -0.37 8.83 4.65
N ARG A 7 -0.01 9.83 3.83
CA ARG A 7 1.14 10.72 4.07
C ARG A 7 0.76 12.06 4.66
N CYS A 8 -0.19 12.78 4.06
CA CYS A 8 -0.59 14.11 4.50
C CYS A 8 -1.91 14.13 5.29
N LEU A 9 -2.69 13.05 5.24
CA LEU A 9 -4.05 12.91 5.81
C LEU A 9 -5.14 13.73 5.08
N ASP A 10 -4.82 14.36 3.95
CA ASP A 10 -5.80 15.00 3.08
C ASP A 10 -6.45 14.00 2.11
N GLU A 11 -7.52 14.42 1.44
CA GLU A 11 -8.19 13.64 0.40
C GLU A 11 -7.27 13.42 -0.81
N VAL A 12 -7.19 12.18 -1.30
CA VAL A 12 -6.57 11.78 -2.56
C VAL A 12 -7.61 11.12 -3.46
N SER A 13 -7.66 11.55 -4.73
CA SER A 13 -8.50 10.92 -5.74
C SER A 13 -7.75 9.79 -6.43
N ILE A 14 -8.24 8.56 -6.29
CA ILE A 14 -7.72 7.37 -6.97
C ILE A 14 -8.66 6.99 -8.11
N HIS A 15 -8.08 6.74 -9.28
CA HIS A 15 -8.79 6.18 -10.44
C HIS A 15 -8.57 4.67 -10.48
N LEU A 16 -9.66 3.90 -10.42
CA LEU A 16 -9.63 2.44 -10.51
C LEU A 16 -10.10 2.02 -11.89
N GLN A 17 -9.37 1.08 -12.51
CA GLN A 17 -9.74 0.45 -13.77
C GLN A 17 -9.53 -1.08 -13.67
N PRO A 18 -10.29 -1.78 -12.81
CA PRO A 18 -10.24 -3.23 -12.74
C PRO A 18 -10.54 -3.84 -14.11
N ASN A 19 -9.80 -4.90 -14.45
CA ASN A 19 -10.02 -5.68 -15.67
C ASN A 19 -10.06 -7.15 -15.29
N PHE A 20 -11.21 -7.78 -15.50
CA PHE A 20 -11.44 -9.19 -15.22
C PHE A 20 -12.19 -9.83 -16.39
N GLN A 21 -11.96 -11.12 -16.58
CA GLN A 21 -12.64 -11.93 -17.58
C GLN A 21 -13.22 -13.14 -16.84
N LEU A 22 -14.52 -13.36 -16.96
CA LEU A 22 -15.20 -14.45 -16.28
C LEU A 22 -15.54 -15.56 -17.25
N ALA A 23 -15.43 -16.80 -16.78
CA ALA A 23 -15.88 -17.98 -17.48
C ALA A 23 -16.85 -18.77 -16.61
N PHE A 24 -18.10 -18.87 -17.07
CA PHE A 24 -19.12 -19.67 -16.39
C PHE A 24 -19.06 -21.12 -16.85
N LEU A 25 -18.80 -22.02 -15.91
CA LEU A 25 -18.65 -23.45 -16.15
C LEU A 25 -19.78 -24.22 -15.50
N LYS A 26 -20.24 -25.29 -16.14
CA LYS A 26 -21.20 -26.25 -15.55
C LYS A 26 -20.50 -27.36 -14.77
N ASN A 27 -19.26 -27.66 -15.12
CA ASN A 27 -18.40 -28.64 -14.45
C ASN A 27 -16.93 -28.26 -14.64
N GLU A 28 -16.06 -28.84 -13.82
CA GLU A 28 -14.63 -28.51 -13.79
C GLU A 28 -13.89 -28.87 -15.09
N GLN A 29 -14.36 -29.89 -15.82
CA GLN A 29 -13.73 -30.34 -17.07
C GLN A 29 -13.75 -29.25 -18.16
N GLN A 30 -14.74 -28.36 -18.16
CA GLN A 30 -14.81 -27.24 -19.10
C GLN A 30 -13.72 -26.19 -18.86
N GLY A 31 -13.12 -26.17 -17.66
CA GLY A 31 -12.04 -25.25 -17.33
C GLY A 31 -10.66 -25.72 -17.78
N GLU A 32 -10.48 -27.01 -18.09
CA GLU A 32 -9.16 -27.59 -18.39
C GLU A 32 -8.52 -27.01 -19.65
N GLU A 33 -9.31 -26.59 -20.62
CA GLU A 33 -8.84 -26.00 -21.90
C GLU A 33 -8.90 -24.46 -21.90
N LEU A 34 -9.30 -23.83 -20.79
CA LEU A 34 -9.47 -22.39 -20.72
C LEU A 34 -8.15 -21.66 -20.48
N ASP A 35 -8.02 -20.45 -21.05
CA ASP A 35 -6.87 -19.60 -20.78
C ASP A 35 -6.87 -19.13 -19.32
N SER A 36 -5.68 -19.07 -18.72
CA SER A 36 -5.47 -18.60 -17.36
C SER A 36 -5.89 -17.15 -17.11
N SER A 37 -6.17 -16.36 -18.16
CA SER A 37 -6.72 -15.01 -18.05
C SER A 37 -8.16 -14.99 -17.56
N PHE A 38 -8.88 -16.12 -17.63
CA PHE A 38 -10.25 -16.23 -17.16
C PHE A 38 -10.31 -16.66 -15.71
N GLU A 39 -11.10 -15.95 -14.93
CA GLU A 39 -11.56 -16.39 -13.63
C GLU A 39 -12.77 -17.31 -13.80
N MET A 40 -12.65 -18.53 -13.29
CA MET A 40 -13.63 -19.59 -13.51
C MET A 40 -14.68 -19.60 -12.41
N ILE A 41 -15.94 -19.45 -12.81
CA ILE A 41 -17.10 -19.52 -11.92
C ILE A 41 -17.84 -20.82 -12.24
N LEU A 42 -17.72 -21.81 -11.35
CA LEU A 42 -18.51 -23.03 -11.44
C LEU A 42 -19.94 -22.70 -11.03
N ASN A 43 -20.82 -22.55 -12.02
CA ASN A 43 -22.20 -22.18 -11.82
C ASN A 43 -23.13 -23.19 -12.51
N ALA A 44 -23.39 -24.30 -11.81
CA ALA A 44 -24.20 -25.41 -12.30
C ALA A 44 -25.71 -25.20 -12.12
N ASP A 45 -26.21 -23.98 -12.39
CA ASP A 45 -27.60 -23.49 -12.23
C ASP A 45 -27.91 -22.68 -10.94
N GLU A 46 -26.89 -22.09 -10.31
CA GLU A 46 -27.07 -21.13 -9.21
C GLU A 46 -27.14 -19.67 -9.72
N GLU A 47 -27.70 -18.77 -8.90
CA GLU A 47 -27.72 -17.34 -9.20
C GLU A 47 -26.35 -16.72 -8.93
N PHE A 48 -25.79 -16.02 -9.92
CA PHE A 48 -24.53 -15.29 -9.75
C PHE A 48 -24.77 -13.84 -9.37
N SER A 49 -24.32 -13.46 -8.17
CA SER A 49 -24.42 -12.10 -7.67
C SER A 49 -23.38 -11.19 -8.34
N THR A 50 -23.80 -10.51 -9.41
CA THR A 50 -22.92 -9.59 -10.14
C THR A 50 -22.50 -8.40 -9.27
N ILE A 51 -23.37 -7.97 -8.33
CA ILE A 51 -23.05 -6.85 -7.43
C ILE A 51 -21.96 -7.23 -6.43
N GLU A 52 -22.01 -8.43 -5.85
CA GLU A 52 -20.98 -8.90 -4.91
C GLU A 52 -19.66 -9.08 -5.64
N PHE A 53 -19.66 -9.73 -6.81
CA PHE A 53 -18.44 -9.90 -7.60
C PHE A 53 -17.79 -8.56 -7.98
N ILE A 54 -18.56 -7.61 -8.52
CA ILE A 54 -18.02 -6.28 -8.85
C ILE A 54 -17.50 -5.57 -7.59
N THR A 55 -18.15 -5.75 -6.45
CA THR A 55 -17.71 -5.14 -5.19
C THR A 55 -16.37 -5.71 -4.75
N ASP A 56 -16.19 -7.03 -4.82
CA ASP A 56 -14.93 -7.68 -4.48
C ASP A 56 -13.80 -7.24 -5.41
N GLU A 57 -14.05 -7.19 -6.72
CA GLU A 57 -13.06 -6.70 -7.70
C GLU A 57 -12.66 -5.25 -7.46
N VAL A 58 -13.62 -4.39 -7.13
CA VAL A 58 -13.34 -2.99 -6.76
C VAL A 58 -12.54 -2.95 -5.46
N LEU A 59 -12.89 -3.75 -4.44
CA LEU A 59 -12.23 -3.77 -3.15
C LEU A 59 -10.77 -4.22 -3.27
N ILE A 60 -10.50 -5.27 -4.05
CA ILE A 60 -9.15 -5.79 -4.32
C ILE A 60 -8.32 -4.78 -5.11
N SER A 61 -8.96 -4.00 -5.99
CA SER A 61 -8.28 -2.97 -6.79
C SER A 61 -7.87 -1.73 -5.99
N ILE A 62 -8.40 -1.53 -4.78
CA ILE A 62 -8.04 -0.38 -3.94
C ILE A 62 -6.59 -0.54 -3.44
N PRO A 63 -5.73 0.48 -3.60
CA PRO A 63 -4.37 0.42 -3.09
C PRO A 63 -4.38 0.30 -1.55
N MET A 64 -3.58 -0.63 -1.01
CA MET A 64 -3.45 -0.81 0.44
C MET A 64 -3.01 0.47 1.17
N ILE A 65 -2.23 1.32 0.51
CA ILE A 65 -1.72 2.58 1.05
C ILE A 65 -2.02 3.70 0.04
N PRO A 66 -3.22 4.30 0.08
CA PRO A 66 -3.57 5.39 -0.82
C PRO A 66 -2.70 6.62 -0.53
N MET A 67 -2.02 7.12 -1.57
CA MET A 67 -1.15 8.29 -1.49
C MET A 67 -1.22 9.11 -2.77
N HIS A 68 -0.87 10.38 -2.67
CA HIS A 68 -0.64 11.22 -3.84
C HIS A 68 0.62 10.79 -4.60
N ASP A 69 0.59 10.92 -5.93
CA ASP A 69 1.77 10.74 -6.79
C ASP A 69 2.84 11.81 -6.55
N HIS A 70 2.42 13.00 -6.11
CA HIS A 70 3.33 14.07 -5.72
C HIS A 70 3.77 13.93 -4.26
N GLU A 71 4.90 14.54 -3.91
CA GLU A 71 5.32 14.60 -2.51
C GLU A 71 4.39 15.50 -1.69
N CYS A 72 3.50 14.87 -0.93
CA CYS A 72 2.70 15.51 0.09
C CYS A 72 3.35 15.28 1.47
N LEU A 73 3.39 16.34 2.26
CA LEU A 73 3.94 16.35 3.62
C LEU A 73 2.84 16.84 4.57
N SER A 74 2.55 16.07 5.61
CA SER A 74 1.63 16.51 6.66
C SER A 74 2.20 17.70 7.45
N TYR A 75 3.53 17.82 7.52
CA TYR A 75 4.22 18.87 8.22
C TYR A 75 5.34 19.45 7.36
N LYS A 76 5.32 20.78 7.16
CA LYS A 76 6.46 21.54 6.66
C LYS A 76 6.89 22.49 7.78
N ASP A 77 8.11 22.32 8.27
CA ASP A 77 8.70 23.32 9.16
C ASP A 77 8.99 24.58 8.35
N THR A 78 8.14 25.58 8.51
CA THR A 78 8.27 26.88 7.82
C THR A 78 8.98 27.91 8.69
N GLN A 79 9.38 27.54 9.91
CA GLN A 79 10.13 28.42 10.78
C GLN A 79 11.60 28.43 10.35
N PRO A 80 12.25 29.60 10.24
CA PRO A 80 13.68 29.63 10.05
C PRO A 80 14.32 28.89 11.22
N MET A 81 15.07 27.82 10.92
CA MET A 81 15.84 27.09 11.90
C MET A 81 16.86 28.05 12.48
N ASN A 82 16.55 28.66 13.62
CA ASN A 82 17.52 29.42 14.37
C ASN A 82 18.55 28.38 14.84
N GLU A 83 19.78 28.47 14.33
CA GLU A 83 20.90 27.61 14.73
C GLU A 83 21.25 27.91 16.20
N GLN A 84 20.39 27.47 17.11
CA GLN A 84 20.76 27.32 18.50
C GLN A 84 21.80 26.21 18.52
N LYS A 85 23.02 26.59 18.90
CA LYS A 85 24.14 25.69 19.16
C LYS A 85 23.73 24.75 20.30
N ARG A 86 22.99 23.70 19.97
CA ARG A 86 22.57 22.65 20.90
C ARG A 86 23.79 21.75 21.10
N GLU A 87 24.20 21.61 22.36
CA GLU A 87 25.18 20.60 22.73
C GLU A 87 24.63 19.23 22.33
N ASN A 88 25.48 18.39 21.72
CA ASN A 88 25.04 17.09 21.21
C ASN A 88 24.52 16.25 22.40
N PRO A 89 23.23 15.85 22.42
CA PRO A 89 22.65 15.09 23.53
C PRO A 89 23.29 13.68 23.69
N PHE A 90 24.06 13.25 22.69
CA PHE A 90 24.82 12.01 22.67
C PHE A 90 26.33 12.22 22.82
N ALA A 91 26.80 13.41 23.24
CA ALA A 91 28.22 13.67 23.48
C ALA A 91 28.87 12.65 24.45
N VAL A 92 28.08 12.10 25.37
CA VAL A 92 28.49 11.04 26.30
C VAL A 92 28.91 9.75 25.57
N LEU A 93 28.38 9.47 24.38
CA LEU A 93 28.76 8.29 23.60
C LEU A 93 30.20 8.36 23.05
N GLU A 94 30.78 9.55 22.95
CA GLU A 94 32.16 9.73 22.53
C GLU A 94 33.14 9.14 23.56
N GLN A 95 32.78 9.19 24.84
CA GLN A 95 33.54 8.58 25.93
C GLN A 95 33.57 7.04 25.82
N LEU A 96 32.47 6.44 25.35
CA LEU A 96 32.37 4.98 25.13
C LEU A 96 33.18 4.50 23.92
N LYS A 97 33.40 5.37 22.93
CA LYS A 97 34.27 5.09 21.79
C LYS A 97 35.75 5.02 22.19
N ASN A 98 36.17 5.77 23.20
CA ASN A 98 37.55 5.80 23.66
C ASN A 98 37.88 4.70 24.67
N SER A 99 36.94 4.30 25.54
CA SER A 99 37.15 3.20 26.49
C SER A 99 37.23 1.82 25.82
N THR A 100 36.78 1.68 24.57
CA THR A 100 36.96 0.43 23.79
C THR A 100 38.37 0.33 23.18
N LYS A 101 39.16 1.42 23.16
CA LYS A 101 40.55 1.40 22.66
C LYS A 101 41.58 1.00 23.73
N GLU A 102 41.23 1.05 25.01
CA GLU A 102 42.14 0.70 26.11
C GLU A 102 42.16 -0.80 26.47
N SER A 103 41.34 -1.62 25.80
CA SER A 103 41.34 -3.09 25.97
C SER A 103 42.11 -3.84 24.87
N LYS A 104 42.97 -3.15 24.11
CA LYS A 104 43.82 -3.78 23.11
C LYS A 104 45.25 -3.23 23.15
N GLU A 105 45.90 -3.41 24.29
CA GLU A 105 47.36 -3.57 24.38
C GLU A 105 47.70 -4.58 25.47
#